data_AF-A0A1B8U2G4-F1
#
_entry.id   AF-A0A1B8U2G4-F1
#
_cell.length_a   1.000
_cell.length_b   1.000
_cell.length_c   1.000
_cell.angle_alpha   90.00
_cell.angle_beta   90.00
_cell.angle_gamma   90.00
#
_symmetry.space_group_name_H-M   'P 1'
#
loop_
_entity.id
_entity.type
_entity.pdbx_description
1 polymer ?
#
loop_
_entity_poly.entity_id
_entity_poly.type
_entity_poly.pdbx_seq_one_letter_code
_entity_poly.pdbx_strand_id
1 'polypeptide(L)'
;MTKEEIYEKANSVIGIGGMTGNERLSASGLMTLFDKAKKHDKYLARTILQALRFDEVSISRIIGYSIDALKYPNAWDFPNKNSNGIENQNSGTLEYSNLNEIGMGAPLSGMCKLKINESKAVLVSENCGGPAIWTRNGQKIAIPIWEKSFFGGKFQRIGLLDLEKQTLTKYKKKFRVLDLRSFNGNLIVGFDSPIHKMKKVEFDYENEPIEIVIGIK
;
A
#
# COMPACT_ATOMS: atom_id res chain seq x y z
N MET A 1 19.06 -1.88 -14.17
CA MET A 1 18.93 -3.33 -14.32
C MET A 1 17.46 -3.64 -14.18
N THR A 2 16.87 -4.30 -15.17
CA THR A 2 15.44 -4.66 -15.15
C THR A 2 15.20 -5.88 -14.27
N LYS A 3 13.94 -6.22 -14.04
CA LYS A 3 13.57 -7.41 -13.27
C LYS A 3 14.07 -8.67 -13.97
N GLU A 4 13.92 -8.74 -15.28
CA GLU A 4 14.29 -9.89 -16.11
C GLU A 4 15.79 -10.17 -16.00
N GLU A 5 16.64 -9.15 -16.13
CA GLU A 5 18.10 -9.25 -16.00
C GLU A 5 18.53 -9.76 -14.60
N ILE A 6 17.79 -9.39 -13.54
CA ILE A 6 18.06 -9.85 -12.17
C ILE A 6 17.78 -11.35 -12.03
N TYR A 7 16.66 -11.81 -12.59
CA TYR A 7 16.31 -13.24 -12.54
C TYR A 7 17.24 -14.08 -13.41
N GLU A 8 17.67 -13.58 -14.57
CA GLU A 8 18.68 -14.26 -15.40
C GLU A 8 20.01 -14.45 -14.65
N LYS A 9 20.51 -13.38 -14.01
CA LYS A 9 21.73 -13.45 -13.20
C LYS A 9 21.63 -14.38 -12.00
N ALA A 10 20.45 -14.47 -11.37
CA ALA A 10 20.25 -15.38 -10.26
C ALA A 10 20.14 -16.85 -10.73
N ASN A 11 19.47 -17.09 -11.85
CA ASN A 11 19.26 -18.43 -12.40
C ASN A 11 20.52 -19.03 -13.03
N SER A 12 21.50 -18.20 -13.44
CA SER A 12 22.79 -18.68 -13.96
C SER A 12 23.73 -19.23 -12.87
N VAL A 13 23.42 -19.04 -11.59
CA VAL A 13 24.21 -19.55 -10.46
C VAL A 13 23.90 -21.03 -10.21
N ILE A 14 24.88 -21.90 -10.48
CA ILE A 14 24.80 -23.33 -10.22
C ILE A 14 24.94 -23.59 -8.72
N GLY A 15 24.09 -24.46 -8.16
CA GLY A 15 24.20 -24.88 -6.75
C GLY A 15 23.69 -23.84 -5.73
N ILE A 16 22.88 -22.87 -6.16
CA ILE A 16 22.38 -21.77 -5.31
C ILE A 16 21.73 -22.23 -3.99
N GLY A 17 21.15 -23.43 -3.96
CA GLY A 17 20.49 -24.00 -2.78
C GLY A 17 21.44 -24.40 -1.64
N GLY A 18 22.71 -24.70 -1.95
CA GLY A 18 23.73 -25.05 -0.95
C GLY A 18 24.51 -23.85 -0.41
N MET A 19 24.30 -22.66 -0.97
CA MET A 19 25.02 -21.44 -0.62
C MET A 19 24.33 -20.67 0.51
N THR A 20 25.13 -20.01 1.34
CA THR A 20 24.68 -18.96 2.26
C THR A 20 24.18 -17.73 1.49
N GLY A 21 23.42 -16.85 2.16
CA GLY A 21 22.84 -15.69 1.49
C GLY A 21 23.86 -14.74 0.84
N ASN A 22 24.98 -14.47 1.51
CA ASN A 22 26.04 -13.60 0.97
C ASN A 22 26.76 -14.24 -0.23
N GLU A 23 26.96 -15.56 -0.20
CA GLU A 23 27.55 -16.30 -1.33
C GLU A 23 26.64 -16.22 -2.56
N ARG A 24 25.31 -16.35 -2.39
CA ARG A 24 24.35 -16.19 -3.51
C ARG A 24 24.45 -14.80 -4.15
N LEU A 25 24.47 -13.76 -3.32
CA LEU A 25 24.60 -12.36 -3.78
C LEU A 25 25.90 -12.09 -4.52
N SER A 26 26.99 -12.71 -4.05
CA SER A 26 28.32 -12.60 -4.67
C SER A 26 28.37 -13.37 -5.99
N ALA A 27 27.97 -14.64 -5.99
CA ALA A 27 28.01 -15.53 -7.14
C ALA A 27 27.13 -15.03 -8.31
N SER A 28 26.00 -14.39 -8.02
CA SER A 28 25.13 -13.80 -9.04
C SER A 28 25.62 -12.43 -9.55
N GLY A 29 26.68 -11.87 -8.96
CA GLY A 29 27.14 -10.51 -9.25
C GLY A 29 26.11 -9.43 -8.90
N LEU A 30 25.18 -9.71 -7.96
CA LEU A 30 24.13 -8.76 -7.55
C LEU A 30 24.46 -8.02 -6.25
N MET A 31 25.54 -8.38 -5.55
CA MET A 31 25.93 -7.80 -4.25
C MET A 31 25.92 -6.26 -4.26
N THR A 32 26.65 -5.62 -5.19
CA THR A 32 26.74 -4.14 -5.25
C THR A 32 25.38 -3.49 -5.52
N LEU A 33 24.57 -4.10 -6.39
CA LEU A 33 23.23 -3.61 -6.68
C LEU A 33 22.33 -3.76 -5.46
N PHE A 34 22.42 -4.89 -4.77
CA PHE A 34 21.68 -5.16 -3.55
C PHE A 34 22.05 -4.19 -2.43
N ASP A 35 23.33 -3.91 -2.19
CA ASP A 35 23.77 -2.97 -1.15
C ASP A 35 23.25 -1.55 -1.38
N LYS A 36 23.22 -1.12 -2.65
CA LYS A 36 22.62 0.16 -3.05
C LYS A 36 21.11 0.15 -2.87
N ALA A 37 20.44 -0.89 -3.38
CA ALA A 37 18.98 -1.04 -3.31
C ALA A 37 18.51 -1.14 -1.84
N LYS A 38 19.24 -1.86 -0.99
CA LYS A 38 18.93 -2.00 0.43
C LYS A 38 18.82 -0.65 1.15
N LYS A 39 19.51 0.39 0.67
CA LYS A 39 19.46 1.75 1.23
C LYS A 39 18.37 2.62 0.60
N HIS A 40 18.16 2.52 -0.71
CA HIS A 40 17.40 3.51 -1.48
C HIS A 40 16.19 2.97 -2.24
N ASP A 41 16.10 1.65 -2.44
CA ASP A 41 15.05 1.00 -3.22
C ASP A 41 14.77 -0.41 -2.64
N LYS A 42 13.90 -0.43 -1.63
CA LYS A 42 13.57 -1.64 -0.88
C LYS A 42 12.82 -2.67 -1.73
N TYR A 43 12.10 -2.21 -2.76
CA TYR A 43 11.41 -3.07 -3.71
C TYR A 43 12.39 -3.80 -4.62
N LEU A 44 13.40 -3.08 -5.14
CA LEU A 44 14.49 -3.69 -5.90
C LEU A 44 15.31 -4.65 -5.01
N ALA A 45 15.60 -4.27 -3.77
CA ALA A 45 16.31 -5.14 -2.83
C ALA A 45 15.55 -6.45 -2.57
N ARG A 46 14.21 -6.37 -2.40
CA ARG A 46 13.33 -7.54 -2.29
C ARG A 46 13.39 -8.39 -3.56
N THR A 47 13.26 -7.78 -4.73
CA THR A 47 13.28 -8.47 -6.02
C THR A 47 14.57 -9.28 -6.21
N ILE A 48 15.72 -8.70 -5.82
CA ILE A 48 17.01 -9.39 -5.84
C ILE A 48 17.03 -10.60 -4.91
N LEU A 49 16.59 -10.44 -3.65
CA LEU A 49 16.58 -11.55 -2.69
C LEU A 49 15.59 -12.67 -3.10
N GLN A 50 14.45 -12.32 -3.70
CA GLN A 50 13.50 -13.30 -4.25
C GLN A 50 14.11 -14.09 -5.40
N ALA A 51 14.79 -13.41 -6.34
CA ALA A 51 15.49 -14.06 -7.45
C ALA A 51 16.55 -15.05 -6.93
N LEU A 52 17.23 -14.70 -5.83
CA LEU A 52 18.24 -15.54 -5.15
C LEU A 52 17.63 -16.59 -4.19
N ARG A 53 16.33 -16.83 -4.27
CA ARG A 53 15.60 -17.87 -3.53
C ARG A 53 15.75 -17.76 -2.01
N PHE A 54 15.82 -16.54 -1.48
CA PHE A 54 15.65 -16.34 -0.04
C PHE A 54 14.19 -16.58 0.33
N ASP A 55 13.95 -17.18 1.48
CA ASP A 55 12.61 -17.28 2.02
C ASP A 55 12.10 -15.90 2.47
N GLU A 56 10.79 -15.74 2.47
CA GLU A 56 10.13 -14.48 2.76
C GLU A 56 10.40 -13.93 4.17
N VAL A 57 10.65 -14.81 5.15
CA VAL A 57 11.00 -14.40 6.53
C VAL A 57 12.40 -13.80 6.56
N SER A 58 13.36 -14.43 5.88
CA SER A 58 14.72 -13.93 5.74
C SER A 58 14.76 -12.61 4.99
N ILE A 59 14.03 -12.48 3.88
CA ILE A 59 13.91 -11.21 3.14
C ILE A 59 13.44 -10.11 4.08
N SER A 60 12.34 -10.36 4.79
CA SER A 60 11.73 -9.42 5.73
C SER A 60 12.71 -8.91 6.79
N ARG A 61 13.48 -9.82 7.39
CA ARG A 61 14.54 -9.49 8.37
C ARG A 61 15.67 -8.67 7.76
N ILE A 62 16.08 -9.00 6.53
CA ILE A 62 17.22 -8.36 5.85
C ILE A 62 16.88 -6.94 5.40
N ILE A 63 15.68 -6.70 4.87
CA ILE A 63 15.30 -5.38 4.34
C ILE A 63 14.60 -4.51 5.39
N GLY A 64 14.11 -5.11 6.48
CA GLY A 64 13.46 -4.44 7.62
C GLY A 64 11.96 -4.21 7.43
N TYR A 65 11.30 -4.99 6.57
CA TYR A 65 9.87 -4.92 6.28
C TYR A 65 9.22 -6.24 6.68
N SER A 66 7.94 -6.27 7.04
CA SER A 66 7.21 -7.53 7.21
C SER A 66 6.76 -8.10 5.85
N ILE A 67 6.50 -9.42 5.79
CA ILE A 67 5.92 -10.10 4.62
C ILE A 67 4.62 -9.39 4.21
N ASP A 68 3.80 -9.03 5.19
CA ASP A 68 2.57 -8.28 4.97
C ASP A 68 2.88 -6.92 4.36
N ALA A 69 3.76 -6.09 4.93
CA ALA A 69 4.12 -4.76 4.39
C ALA A 69 4.55 -4.76 2.92
N LEU A 70 5.03 -5.90 2.40
CA LEU A 70 5.54 -6.05 1.04
C LEU A 70 4.56 -6.75 0.10
N LYS A 71 3.44 -7.28 0.61
CA LYS A 71 2.42 -7.91 -0.22
C LYS A 71 1.71 -6.82 -1.03
N TYR A 72 1.91 -6.84 -2.34
CA TYR A 72 1.21 -5.94 -3.26
C TYR A 72 -0.31 -6.23 -3.26
N PRO A 73 -1.16 -5.18 -3.31
CA PRO A 73 -0.79 -3.77 -3.12
C PRO A 73 -0.51 -3.44 -1.63
N ASN A 74 0.36 -2.48 -1.38
CA ASN A 74 0.73 -1.98 -0.04
C ASN A 74 0.92 -0.45 -0.06
N ALA A 75 1.25 0.18 1.07
CA ALA A 75 1.32 1.64 1.18
C ALA A 75 2.44 2.32 0.36
N TRP A 76 3.47 1.58 -0.07
CA TRP A 76 4.56 2.07 -0.93
C TRP A 76 4.34 1.75 -2.40
N ASP A 77 3.46 0.81 -2.72
CA ASP A 77 3.20 0.38 -4.10
C ASP A 77 1.77 -0.16 -4.24
N PHE A 78 0.94 0.60 -4.96
CA PHE A 78 -0.46 0.29 -5.24
C PHE A 78 -0.86 0.86 -6.61
N PRO A 79 -1.88 0.27 -7.28
CA PRO A 79 -2.21 0.67 -8.64
C PRO A 79 -2.83 2.08 -8.67
N ASN A 80 -2.56 2.81 -9.75
CA ASN A 80 -3.18 4.12 -9.99
C ASN A 80 -4.70 4.02 -10.20
N LYS A 81 -5.22 2.82 -10.53
CA LYS A 81 -6.64 2.57 -10.69
C LYS A 81 -7.09 1.44 -9.79
N ASN A 82 -8.22 1.61 -9.11
CA ASN A 82 -8.80 0.63 -8.22
C ASN A 82 -10.33 0.62 -8.38
N SER A 83 -10.85 -0.38 -9.09
CA SER A 83 -12.27 -0.54 -9.42
C SER A 83 -12.97 -1.48 -8.45
N ASN A 84 -14.27 -1.28 -8.27
CA ASN A 84 -15.13 -2.22 -7.55
C ASN A 84 -15.49 -3.49 -8.35
N GLY A 85 -15.07 -3.59 -9.62
CA GLY A 85 -15.31 -4.77 -10.47
C GLY A 85 -16.77 -4.94 -10.90
N ILE A 86 -17.59 -3.90 -10.78
CA ILE A 86 -19.01 -3.91 -11.18
C ILE A 86 -19.16 -3.28 -12.57
N GLU A 87 -19.82 -3.99 -13.48
CA GLU A 87 -20.06 -3.57 -14.87
C GLU A 87 -21.51 -3.09 -15.09
N ASN A 88 -22.02 -2.26 -14.19
CA ASN A 88 -23.37 -1.67 -14.31
C ASN A 88 -23.38 -0.21 -13.84
N GLN A 89 -24.57 0.35 -13.58
CA GLN A 89 -24.74 1.74 -13.10
C GLN A 89 -24.14 2.04 -11.71
N ASN A 90 -23.56 1.04 -11.04
CA ASN A 90 -22.80 1.19 -9.81
C ASN A 90 -21.29 1.01 -10.06
N SER A 91 -20.84 1.07 -11.31
CA SER A 91 -19.42 0.97 -11.64
C SER A 91 -18.68 2.15 -11.04
N GLY A 92 -17.77 1.84 -10.12
CA GLY A 92 -16.98 2.79 -9.36
C GLY A 92 -15.50 2.50 -9.54
N THR A 93 -14.72 3.53 -9.90
CA THR A 93 -13.27 3.43 -10.01
C THR A 93 -12.60 4.58 -9.29
N LEU A 94 -11.68 4.26 -8.38
CA LEU A 94 -10.74 5.23 -7.84
C LEU A 94 -9.59 5.42 -8.83
N GLU A 95 -9.28 6.67 -9.15
CA GLU A 95 -8.17 7.08 -9.98
C GLU A 95 -7.22 7.95 -9.16
N TYR A 96 -6.02 7.42 -8.93
CA TYR A 96 -4.92 8.12 -8.29
C TYR A 96 -4.05 8.80 -9.35
N SER A 97 -3.58 9.99 -9.00
CA SER A 97 -2.69 10.81 -9.81
C SER A 97 -1.70 11.53 -8.91
N ASN A 98 -0.57 11.95 -9.48
CA ASN A 98 0.51 12.62 -8.73
C ASN A 98 0.98 11.81 -7.50
N LEU A 99 1.01 10.47 -7.62
CA LEU A 99 1.53 9.62 -6.55
C LEU A 99 3.02 9.83 -6.40
N ASN A 100 3.42 10.27 -5.21
CA ASN A 100 4.81 10.49 -4.84
C ASN A 100 5.02 10.05 -3.39
N GLU A 101 6.24 9.66 -3.05
CA GLU A 101 6.59 9.40 -1.66
C GLU A 101 6.42 10.68 -0.83
N ILE A 102 5.84 10.57 0.38
CA ILE A 102 5.69 11.74 1.26
C ILE A 102 7.02 12.29 1.81
N GLY A 103 8.09 11.52 1.63
CA GLY A 103 9.48 11.76 2.00
C GLY A 103 10.30 10.56 1.52
N MET A 104 11.62 10.68 1.42
CA MET A 104 12.46 9.62 0.86
C MET A 104 12.25 8.27 1.57
N GLY A 105 11.81 7.26 0.81
CA GLY A 105 11.51 5.91 1.32
C GLY A 105 10.23 5.80 2.17
N ALA A 106 9.42 6.85 2.21
CA ALA A 106 8.14 6.88 2.92
C ALA A 106 6.99 6.43 1.98
N PRO A 107 5.81 6.07 2.52
CA PRO A 107 4.69 5.64 1.70
C PRO A 107 4.24 6.68 0.68
N LEU A 108 3.50 6.22 -0.33
CA LEU A 108 2.96 7.10 -1.36
C LEU A 108 1.79 7.94 -0.85
N SER A 109 1.66 9.12 -1.43
CA SER A 109 0.50 10.01 -1.32
C SER A 109 0.22 10.61 -2.69
N GLY A 110 -1.05 10.77 -3.02
CA GLY A 110 -1.46 11.44 -4.26
C GLY A 110 -2.91 11.88 -4.24
N MET A 111 -3.28 12.62 -5.27
CA MET A 111 -4.66 13.03 -5.50
C MET A 111 -5.47 11.81 -5.93
N CYS A 112 -6.59 11.56 -5.24
CA CYS A 112 -7.52 10.49 -5.61
C CYS A 112 -8.88 11.06 -5.99
N LYS A 113 -9.40 10.61 -7.13
CA LYS A 113 -10.75 10.91 -7.61
C LYS A 113 -11.56 9.63 -7.70
N LEU A 114 -12.84 9.72 -7.39
CA LEU A 114 -13.81 8.65 -7.60
C LEU A 114 -14.58 8.92 -8.89
N LYS A 115 -14.46 8.02 -9.86
CA LYS A 115 -15.22 8.02 -11.11
C LYS A 115 -16.40 7.05 -10.99
N ILE A 116 -17.62 7.57 -11.15
CA ILE A 116 -18.86 6.76 -11.15
C ILE A 116 -19.46 6.80 -12.56
N ASN A 117 -19.82 5.64 -13.11
CA ASN A 117 -20.47 5.50 -14.43
C ASN A 117 -19.77 6.23 -15.58
N GLU A 118 -18.43 6.22 -15.54
CA GLU A 118 -17.53 6.85 -16.53
C GLU A 118 -17.71 8.35 -16.83
N SER A 119 -18.64 9.02 -16.16
CA SER A 119 -19.10 10.37 -16.55
C SER A 119 -18.84 11.43 -15.49
N LYS A 120 -18.81 11.07 -14.20
CA LYS A 120 -18.58 12.01 -13.10
C LYS A 120 -17.38 11.60 -12.26
N ALA A 121 -16.40 12.51 -12.15
CA ALA A 121 -15.23 12.35 -11.29
C ALA A 121 -15.33 13.30 -10.10
N VAL A 122 -15.36 12.76 -8.88
CA VAL A 122 -15.40 13.55 -7.64
C VAL A 122 -14.06 13.45 -6.91
N LEU A 123 -13.51 14.58 -6.47
CA LEU A 123 -12.29 14.59 -5.67
C LEU A 123 -12.57 13.99 -4.28
N VAL A 124 -11.83 12.95 -3.93
CA VAL A 124 -11.87 12.35 -2.58
C VAL A 124 -10.96 13.13 -1.65
N SER A 125 -9.68 13.24 -2.02
CA SER A 125 -8.70 14.08 -1.34
C SER A 125 -7.43 14.23 -2.18
N GLU A 126 -6.73 15.34 -1.99
CA GLU A 126 -5.42 15.62 -2.59
C GLU A 126 -4.28 14.77 -2.01
N ASN A 127 -4.47 14.16 -0.83
CA ASN A 127 -3.42 13.44 -0.11
C ASN A 127 -3.86 12.02 0.30
N CYS A 128 -4.40 11.24 -0.63
CA CYS A 128 -4.75 9.85 -0.35
C CYS A 128 -3.51 8.97 -0.34
N GLY A 129 -3.40 8.11 0.68
CA GLY A 129 -2.53 6.94 0.65
C GLY A 129 -3.29 5.72 0.12
N GLY A 130 -2.61 4.58 0.06
CA GLY A 130 -3.21 3.34 -0.40
C GLY A 130 -2.71 2.09 0.34
N PRO A 131 -3.21 0.91 -0.03
CA PRO A 131 -4.32 0.73 -0.96
C PRO A 131 -5.67 1.11 -0.31
N ALA A 132 -6.59 1.62 -1.13
CA ALA A 132 -8.00 1.64 -0.77
C ALA A 132 -8.63 0.26 -0.98
N ILE A 133 -9.64 -0.06 -0.19
CA ILE A 133 -10.33 -1.35 -0.26
C ILE A 133 -11.85 -1.15 -0.32
N TRP A 134 -12.49 -1.92 -1.19
CA TRP A 134 -13.94 -1.92 -1.39
C TRP A 134 -14.60 -2.95 -0.48
N THR A 135 -15.84 -2.69 -0.09
CA THR A 135 -16.73 -3.75 0.39
C THR A 135 -17.04 -4.74 -0.74
N ARG A 136 -17.40 -5.98 -0.39
CA ARG A 136 -17.76 -7.02 -1.37
C ARG A 136 -18.90 -6.62 -2.32
N ASN A 137 -19.84 -5.79 -1.86
CA ASN A 137 -20.93 -5.28 -2.69
C ASN A 137 -20.54 -4.03 -3.52
N GLY A 138 -19.31 -3.54 -3.40
CA GLY A 138 -18.80 -2.40 -4.16
C GLY A 138 -19.40 -1.03 -3.81
N GLN A 139 -20.17 -0.93 -2.71
CA GLN A 139 -20.90 0.30 -2.34
C GLN A 139 -20.17 1.19 -1.34
N LYS A 140 -19.16 0.66 -0.63
CA LYS A 140 -18.36 1.44 0.32
C LYS A 140 -16.87 1.22 0.08
N ILE A 141 -16.09 2.24 0.41
CA ILE A 141 -14.64 2.23 0.23
C ILE A 141 -13.98 2.74 1.50
N ALA A 142 -13.02 1.98 2.03
CA ALA A 142 -12.09 2.48 3.03
C ALA A 142 -10.82 2.96 2.33
N ILE A 143 -10.43 4.21 2.57
CA ILE A 143 -9.26 4.85 1.95
C ILE A 143 -8.39 5.53 3.02
N PRO A 144 -7.07 5.29 3.04
CA PRO A 144 -6.15 6.08 3.88
C PRO A 144 -6.04 7.52 3.39
N ILE A 145 -6.21 8.50 4.28
CA ILE A 145 -6.06 9.94 3.95
C ILE A 145 -5.00 10.56 4.86
N TRP A 146 -3.97 11.14 4.26
CA TRP A 146 -2.92 11.87 4.97
C TRP A 146 -3.39 13.25 5.41
N GLU A 147 -3.09 13.58 6.66
CA GLU A 147 -3.33 14.90 7.26
C GLU A 147 -2.07 15.40 7.99
N LYS A 148 -1.94 16.73 8.10
CA LYS A 148 -0.84 17.37 8.81
C LYS A 148 -1.14 17.42 10.30
N SER A 149 -0.13 17.11 11.12
CA SER A 149 -0.19 17.35 12.57
C SER A 149 0.21 18.79 12.88
N PHE A 150 -0.36 19.36 13.96
CA PHE A 150 -0.03 20.70 14.44
C PHE A 150 1.43 20.80 14.91
N PHE A 151 2.00 19.72 15.44
CA PHE A 151 3.36 19.67 15.97
C PHE A 151 4.40 19.16 14.95
N GLY A 152 4.08 19.21 13.66
CA GLY A 152 4.92 18.66 12.60
C GLY A 152 4.68 17.17 12.34
N GLY A 153 4.98 16.74 11.12
CA GLY A 153 4.72 15.39 10.63
C GLY A 153 3.33 15.20 10.02
N LYS A 154 3.14 14.00 9.45
CA LYS A 154 1.87 13.56 8.85
C LYS A 154 1.35 12.34 9.59
N PHE A 155 0.04 12.21 9.64
CA PHE A 155 -0.66 11.01 10.11
C PHE A 155 -1.76 10.66 9.10
N GLN A 156 -2.28 9.45 9.18
CA GLN A 156 -3.42 9.03 8.38
C GLN A 156 -4.69 8.89 9.21
N ARG A 157 -5.82 9.11 8.56
CA ARG A 157 -7.14 8.70 9.01
C ARG A 157 -7.72 7.71 8.02
N ILE A 158 -8.66 6.90 8.48
CA ILE A 158 -9.54 6.18 7.57
C ILE A 158 -10.60 7.16 7.07
N GLY A 159 -10.71 7.29 5.75
CA GLY A 159 -11.87 7.85 5.08
C GLY A 159 -12.78 6.71 4.62
N LEU A 160 -14.08 6.83 4.86
CA LEU A 160 -15.11 5.93 4.37
C LEU A 160 -15.94 6.67 3.31
N LEU A 161 -15.80 6.26 2.06
CA LEU A 161 -16.71 6.69 1.00
C LEU A 161 -17.92 5.76 0.98
N ASP A 162 -19.11 6.34 1.01
CA ASP A 162 -20.39 5.64 0.91
C ASP A 162 -21.09 6.12 -0.37
N LEU A 163 -21.23 5.23 -1.35
CA LEU A 163 -21.84 5.54 -2.64
C LEU A 163 -23.35 5.67 -2.56
N GLU A 164 -24.01 5.00 -1.61
CA GLU A 164 -25.46 5.11 -1.42
C GLU A 164 -25.80 6.47 -0.80
N LYS A 165 -25.03 6.86 0.23
CA LYS A 165 -25.23 8.13 0.93
C LYS A 165 -24.58 9.32 0.23
N GLN A 166 -23.71 9.08 -0.75
CA GLN A 166 -22.89 10.10 -1.42
C GLN A 166 -22.11 10.94 -0.40
N THR A 167 -21.41 10.27 0.52
CA THR A 167 -20.61 10.93 1.57
C THR A 167 -19.21 10.36 1.69
N LEU A 168 -18.25 11.22 2.06
CA LEU A 168 -16.96 10.87 2.62
C LEU A 168 -16.97 11.14 4.13
N THR A 169 -16.92 10.09 4.94
CA THR A 169 -16.77 10.18 6.40
C THR A 169 -15.32 10.02 6.79
N LYS A 170 -14.74 10.95 7.55
CA LYS A 170 -13.41 10.80 8.14
C LYS A 170 -13.52 10.55 9.63
N TYR A 171 -12.71 9.63 10.14
CA TYR A 171 -12.75 9.22 11.56
C TYR A 171 -11.69 9.90 12.43
N LYS A 172 -11.97 10.06 13.72
CA LYS A 172 -11.10 10.73 14.70
C LYS A 172 -9.81 9.97 15.00
N LYS A 173 -9.79 8.65 14.82
CA LYS A 173 -8.61 7.82 15.09
C LYS A 173 -7.47 8.15 14.12
N LYS A 174 -6.28 8.31 14.69
CA LYS A 174 -5.06 8.66 13.95
C LYS A 174 -4.14 7.44 13.83
N PHE A 175 -3.56 7.29 12.65
CA PHE A 175 -2.65 6.21 12.31
C PHE A 175 -1.35 6.78 11.74
N ARG A 176 -0.26 6.00 11.79
CA ARG A 176 1.04 6.42 11.25
C ARG A 176 1.12 6.08 9.77
N VAL A 177 0.88 4.82 9.42
CA VAL A 177 0.81 4.31 8.05
C VAL A 177 -0.18 3.15 8.05
N LEU A 178 -1.29 3.30 7.34
CA LEU A 178 -2.32 2.29 7.15
C LEU A 178 -1.99 1.45 5.94
N ASP A 179 -2.14 0.15 6.13
CA ASP A 179 -2.08 -0.86 5.10
C ASP A 179 -3.34 -1.71 5.25
N LEU A 180 -4.39 -1.29 4.53
CA LEU A 180 -5.74 -1.87 4.63
C LEU A 180 -5.81 -3.17 3.83
N ARG A 181 -6.41 -4.21 4.41
CA ARG A 181 -6.38 -5.58 3.87
C ARG A 181 -7.75 -6.16 3.55
N SER A 182 -8.76 -5.90 4.36
CA SER A 182 -10.11 -6.39 4.09
C SER A 182 -11.18 -5.48 4.65
N PHE A 183 -12.33 -5.48 3.99
CA PHE A 183 -13.50 -4.70 4.37
C PHE A 183 -14.76 -5.56 4.25
N ASN A 184 -15.21 -6.10 5.38
CA ASN A 184 -16.33 -7.03 5.46
C ASN A 184 -17.37 -6.52 6.46
N GLY A 185 -18.59 -6.29 5.99
CA GLY A 185 -19.64 -5.69 6.83
C GLY A 185 -19.21 -4.31 7.33
N ASN A 186 -19.20 -4.13 8.64
CA ASN A 186 -18.74 -2.93 9.32
C ASN A 186 -17.23 -2.91 9.64
N LEU A 187 -16.54 -4.04 9.46
CA LEU A 187 -15.17 -4.23 9.92
C LEU A 187 -14.15 -3.99 8.80
N ILE A 188 -13.26 -3.03 9.05
CA ILE A 188 -12.07 -2.76 8.25
C ILE A 188 -10.87 -3.36 8.99
N VAL A 189 -10.12 -4.23 8.34
CA VAL A 189 -8.93 -4.87 8.90
C VAL A 189 -7.69 -4.48 8.10
N GLY A 190 -6.58 -4.25 8.82
CA GLY A 190 -5.30 -3.95 8.21
C GLY A 190 -4.20 -3.85 9.25
N PHE A 191 -3.17 -3.07 8.94
CA PHE A 191 -2.04 -2.83 9.83
C PHE A 191 -1.73 -1.33 9.94
N ASP A 192 -1.35 -0.89 11.13
CA ASP A 192 -0.70 0.40 11.37
C ASP A 192 0.81 0.22 11.47
N SER A 193 1.56 1.04 10.73
CA SER A 193 3.01 0.99 10.58
C SER A 193 3.51 -0.40 10.21
N PRO A 194 3.14 -0.92 9.04
CA PRO A 194 3.41 -2.30 8.64
C PRO A 194 4.90 -2.66 8.61
N ILE A 195 5.79 -1.65 8.50
CA ILE A 195 7.26 -1.81 8.57
C ILE A 195 7.79 -1.64 9.99
N HIS A 196 7.27 -0.69 10.77
CA HIS A 196 7.88 -0.22 12.01
C HIS A 196 6.92 -0.30 13.19
N LYS A 197 7.14 -1.28 14.08
CA LYS A 197 6.24 -1.54 15.22
C LYS A 197 4.81 -1.74 14.72
N MET A 198 4.65 -2.74 13.86
CA MET A 198 3.37 -3.10 13.27
C MET A 198 2.35 -3.38 14.37
N LYS A 199 1.15 -2.83 14.19
CA LYS A 199 -0.01 -3.15 15.01
C LYS A 199 -1.15 -3.57 14.10
N LYS A 200 -1.83 -4.67 14.45
CA LYS A 200 -3.08 -5.05 13.79
C LYS A 200 -4.12 -3.96 14.02
N VAL A 201 -4.85 -3.62 12.96
CA VAL A 201 -5.98 -2.70 12.99
C VAL A 201 -7.23 -3.52 12.75
N GLU A 202 -8.14 -3.48 13.71
CA GLU A 202 -9.54 -3.90 13.58
C GLU A 202 -10.36 -2.64 13.85
N PHE A 203 -11.07 -2.18 12.83
CA PHE A 203 -11.75 -0.89 12.83
C PHE A 203 -13.22 -1.10 12.45
N ASP A 204 -14.08 -1.10 13.45
CA ASP A 204 -15.52 -1.13 13.29
C ASP A 204 -16.04 0.29 13.05
N TYR A 205 -16.30 0.62 11.78
CA TYR A 205 -16.55 2.00 11.39
C TYR A 205 -17.87 2.56 11.95
N GLU A 206 -18.79 1.71 12.42
CA GLU A 206 -20.07 2.14 13.00
C GLU A 206 -19.92 2.61 14.44
N ASN A 207 -18.92 2.07 15.15
CA ASN A 207 -18.65 2.36 16.55
C ASN A 207 -17.50 3.36 16.76
N GLU A 208 -16.82 3.76 15.68
CA GLU A 208 -15.66 4.64 15.74
C GLU A 208 -16.07 6.14 15.67
N PRO A 209 -15.49 7.02 16.50
CA PRO A 209 -15.86 8.43 16.51
C PRO A 209 -15.56 9.14 15.19
N ILE A 210 -16.54 9.89 14.69
CA ILE A 210 -16.44 10.64 13.44
C ILE A 210 -15.80 12.01 13.68
N GLU A 211 -14.84 12.37 12.83
CA GLU A 211 -14.23 13.71 12.78
C GLU A 211 -15.10 14.65 11.95
N ILE A 212 -15.42 14.26 10.72
CA ILE A 212 -16.21 15.07 9.78
C ILE A 212 -16.89 14.17 8.73
N VAL A 213 -18.06 14.61 8.26
CA VAL A 213 -18.76 14.03 7.11
C VAL A 213 -18.85 15.09 6.02
N ILE A 214 -18.43 14.74 4.81
CA ILE A 214 -18.40 15.62 3.63
C ILE A 214 -19.29 15.01 2.56
N GLY A 215 -20.20 15.79 1.97
CA GLY A 215 -20.98 15.33 0.81
C GLY A 215 -20.11 15.29 -0.45
N ILE A 216 -20.14 14.16 -1.18
CA ILE A 216 -19.48 14.03 -2.49
C ILE A 216 -20.53 14.33 -3.58
N LYS A 217 -20.69 15.62 -3.91
CA LYS A 217 -21.59 16.10 -4.95
C LYS A 217 -20.86 16.43 -6.24
#